data_AF-A0A535TR93-F1
#
_entry.id   AF-A0A535TR93-F1
#
_cell.length_a   1.000
_cell.length_b   1.000
_cell.length_c   1.000
_cell.angle_alpha   90.00
_cell.angle_beta   90.00
_cell.angle_gamma   90.00
#
_symmetry.space_group_name_H-M   'P 1'
#
loop_
_entity.id
_entity.type
_entity.pdbx_description
1 polymer ?
#
loop_
_entity_poly.entity_id
_entity_poly.type
_entity_poly.pdbx_seq_one_letter_code
_entity_poly.pdbx_strand_id
1 'polypeptide(L)'
;MARWLAAGESAANLDLQPDRAPLHQTSRAWFGQVMPGSWAPNVDSDGVDGKLAGVSAIRAHDPAFDENVFLAQVQRLFFAVLEAWTALKPPLSQGVMASLIWEQQSAQVRVYAGRGWRNLLDQLTFTSAVVAGAVSNSGFDTVTVRINANSADYDLDAGGSVIRGDIKPWDWTEDWIFQRPSTAATAQPGTITSQACPNCGASVNVDITSICPFCDAAVISGKFGWLLTRIDRI
;
A
#
# COMPACT_ATOMS: atom_id res chain seq x y z
N MET A 1 22.32 15.89 3.08
CA MET A 1 20.87 16.12 2.94
C MET A 1 20.55 16.27 1.45
N ALA A 2 20.38 15.15 0.73
CA ALA A 2 20.01 15.20 -0.68
C ALA A 2 18.48 15.14 -0.78
N ARG A 3 17.88 16.23 -1.27
CA ARG A 3 16.46 16.32 -1.63
C ARG A 3 16.26 15.55 -2.94
N TRP A 4 15.68 14.36 -2.87
CA TRP A 4 15.36 13.48 -4.00
C TRP A 4 13.93 13.69 -4.54
N LEU A 5 13.40 14.92 -4.44
CA LEU A 5 12.04 15.22 -4.91
C LEU A 5 12.14 16.08 -6.17
N ALA A 6 12.02 15.44 -7.33
CA ALA A 6 11.56 16.13 -8.52
C ALA A 6 10.07 16.44 -8.30
N ALA A 7 9.71 17.72 -8.38
CA ALA A 7 8.32 18.15 -8.42
C ALA A 7 7.73 17.72 -9.77
N GLY A 8 6.94 16.64 -9.76
CA GLY A 8 6.24 16.13 -10.94
C GLY A 8 4.75 15.98 -10.63
N GLU A 9 3.96 16.90 -11.21
CA GLU A 9 2.55 16.76 -11.58
C GLU A 9 1.60 16.12 -10.54
N SER A 10 1.46 16.77 -9.38
CA SER A 10 0.36 16.51 -8.45
C SER A 10 -0.93 17.22 -8.86
N ALA A 11 -1.51 16.83 -9.98
CA ALA A 11 -2.87 17.22 -10.33
C ALA A 11 -3.59 16.06 -11.02
N ALA A 12 -3.82 14.97 -10.28
CA ALA A 12 -4.96 14.13 -10.62
C ALA A 12 -6.21 15.03 -10.51
N ASN A 13 -6.86 15.31 -11.64
CA ASN A 13 -8.21 15.85 -11.65
C ASN A 13 -9.11 14.83 -10.94
N LEU A 14 -9.27 14.97 -9.62
CA LEU A 14 -10.21 14.22 -8.80
C LEU A 14 -11.62 14.76 -9.09
N ASP A 15 -12.13 14.53 -10.30
CA ASP A 15 -13.54 14.72 -10.62
C ASP A 15 -14.34 13.58 -9.97
N LEU A 16 -14.50 13.67 -8.65
CA LEU A 16 -15.31 12.76 -7.85
C LEU A 16 -16.78 13.19 -7.99
N GLN A 17 -17.38 12.96 -9.16
CA GLN A 17 -18.82 13.15 -9.35
C GLN A 17 -19.56 11.96 -8.71
N PRO A 18 -20.44 12.20 -7.73
CA PRO A 18 -21.13 11.12 -7.01
C PRO A 18 -22.09 10.34 -7.90
N ASP A 19 -22.72 10.97 -8.88
CA ASP A 19 -23.86 10.44 -9.64
C ASP A 19 -23.52 9.60 -10.89
N ARG A 20 -22.23 9.43 -11.22
CA ARG A 20 -21.80 8.83 -12.52
C ARG A 20 -20.84 7.64 -12.41
N ALA A 21 -20.61 7.13 -11.21
CA ALA A 21 -19.72 6.00 -10.99
C ALA A 21 -20.37 4.67 -11.38
N PRO A 22 -19.70 3.80 -12.15
CA PRO A 22 -20.07 2.39 -12.21
C PRO A 22 -20.09 1.76 -10.80
N LEU A 23 -21.05 0.86 -10.58
CA LEU A 23 -20.97 -0.06 -9.43
C LEU A 23 -19.70 -0.91 -9.55
N HIS A 24 -19.21 -1.40 -8.41
CA HIS A 24 -18.00 -2.23 -8.32
C HIS A 24 -16.73 -1.53 -8.85
N GLN A 25 -16.70 -0.20 -8.71
CA GLN A 25 -15.49 0.60 -8.94
C GLN A 25 -15.16 1.40 -7.68
N THR A 26 -14.06 1.02 -7.03
CA THR A 26 -13.59 1.63 -5.77
C THR A 26 -13.41 3.14 -5.96
N SER A 27 -13.82 3.93 -4.97
CA SER A 27 -13.76 5.41 -5.06
C SER A 27 -12.35 5.95 -4.89
N ARG A 28 -11.40 5.10 -4.46
CA ARG A 28 -9.98 5.38 -4.30
C ARG A 28 -9.37 5.91 -5.61
N ALA A 29 -8.52 6.93 -5.53
CA ALA A 29 -7.86 7.55 -6.69
C ALA A 29 -6.36 7.77 -6.45
N TRP A 30 -5.79 7.01 -5.52
CA TRP A 30 -4.37 6.99 -5.19
C TRP A 30 -3.75 5.71 -5.73
N PHE A 31 -3.23 5.78 -6.96
CA PHE A 31 -2.61 4.64 -7.64
C PHE A 31 -1.12 4.57 -7.42
N GLY A 32 -0.48 5.67 -7.03
CA GLY A 32 0.96 5.74 -6.85
C GLY A 32 1.74 5.56 -8.15
N GLN A 33 3.04 5.29 -7.98
CA GLN A 33 3.95 4.96 -9.07
C GLN A 33 5.16 4.23 -8.50
N VAL A 34 5.84 3.45 -9.34
CA VAL A 34 7.13 2.85 -8.96
C VAL A 34 8.20 3.93 -8.80
N MET A 35 9.21 3.66 -7.98
CA MET A 35 10.32 4.57 -7.71
C MET A 35 11.05 4.97 -9.01
N PRO A 36 11.53 6.22 -9.12
CA PRO A 36 12.20 6.68 -10.33
C PRO A 36 13.35 5.75 -10.78
N GLY A 37 13.38 5.42 -12.07
CA GLY A 37 14.39 4.53 -12.65
C GLY A 37 14.14 3.04 -12.41
N SER A 38 12.95 2.66 -11.94
CA SER A 38 12.54 1.26 -11.77
C SER A 38 11.25 0.94 -12.53
N TRP A 39 10.87 -0.34 -12.58
CA TRP A 39 9.64 -0.82 -13.19
C TRP A 39 9.02 -1.92 -12.33
N ALA A 40 7.71 -2.13 -12.48
CA ALA A 40 7.02 -3.30 -11.94
C ALA A 40 7.15 -4.47 -12.94
N PRO A 41 7.27 -5.72 -12.47
CA PRO A 41 7.26 -6.90 -13.34
C PRO A 41 5.94 -6.97 -14.13
N ASN A 42 6.01 -7.43 -15.38
CA ASN A 42 4.82 -7.63 -16.19
C ASN A 42 4.25 -9.02 -15.89
N VAL A 43 3.36 -9.10 -14.90
CA VAL A 43 2.83 -10.36 -14.37
C VAL A 43 2.27 -11.27 -15.47
N ASP A 44 1.59 -10.70 -16.47
CA ASP A 44 0.94 -11.48 -17.52
C ASP A 44 1.92 -12.05 -18.54
N SER A 45 2.96 -11.29 -18.91
CA SER A 45 3.98 -11.76 -19.87
C SER A 45 5.08 -12.59 -19.22
N ASP A 46 5.49 -12.20 -18.02
CA ASP A 46 6.62 -12.80 -17.30
C ASP A 46 6.20 -14.13 -16.67
N GLY A 47 4.93 -14.24 -16.27
CA GLY A 47 4.33 -15.45 -15.73
C GLY A 47 5.10 -16.03 -14.54
N VAL A 48 4.99 -17.35 -14.37
CA VAL A 48 5.61 -18.07 -13.26
C VAL A 48 7.14 -18.02 -13.34
N ASP A 49 7.72 -18.11 -14.55
CA ASP A 49 9.17 -18.14 -14.72
C ASP A 49 9.82 -16.80 -14.35
N GLY A 50 9.23 -15.68 -14.75
CA GLY A 50 9.73 -14.36 -14.36
C GLY A 50 9.56 -14.11 -12.86
N LYS A 51 8.45 -14.55 -12.26
CA LYS A 51 8.27 -14.54 -10.81
C LYS A 51 9.38 -15.33 -10.09
N LEU A 52 9.68 -16.55 -10.53
CA LEU A 52 10.72 -17.39 -9.93
C LEU A 52 12.12 -16.78 -10.10
N ALA A 53 12.44 -16.26 -11.29
CA ALA A 53 13.70 -15.58 -11.56
C ALA A 53 13.90 -14.35 -10.68
N GLY A 54 12.87 -13.51 -10.55
CA GLY A 54 12.90 -12.31 -9.71
C GLY A 54 13.08 -12.62 -8.23
N VAL A 55 12.33 -13.61 -7.71
CA VAL A 55 12.50 -14.06 -6.31
C VAL A 55 13.90 -14.63 -6.09
N SER A 56 14.43 -15.40 -7.04
CA SER A 56 15.80 -15.91 -6.95
C SER A 56 16.83 -14.79 -6.96
N ALA A 57 16.62 -13.73 -7.74
CA ALA A 57 17.50 -12.57 -7.77
C ALA A 57 17.48 -11.80 -6.44
N ILE A 58 16.30 -11.62 -5.82
CA ILE A 58 16.18 -11.02 -4.49
C ILE A 58 16.93 -11.86 -3.44
N ARG A 59 16.73 -13.19 -3.45
CA ARG A 59 17.38 -14.11 -2.51
C ARG A 59 18.90 -14.18 -2.67
N ALA A 60 19.44 -13.82 -3.83
CA ALA A 60 20.88 -13.84 -4.06
C ALA A 60 21.63 -12.82 -3.19
N HIS A 61 21.05 -11.63 -2.94
CA HIS A 61 21.60 -10.62 -2.03
C HIS A 61 20.90 -10.56 -0.67
N ASP A 62 19.69 -11.11 -0.56
CA ASP A 62 18.94 -11.23 0.70
C ASP A 62 18.45 -12.67 0.94
N PRO A 63 19.33 -13.59 1.39
CA PRO A 63 18.97 -15.00 1.62
C PRO A 63 17.88 -15.20 2.68
N ALA A 64 17.60 -14.18 3.50
CA ALA A 64 16.55 -14.21 4.52
C ALA A 64 15.16 -13.83 3.97
N PHE A 65 15.05 -13.43 2.69
CA PHE A 65 13.77 -13.13 2.07
C PHE A 65 12.90 -14.39 1.92
N ASP A 66 11.83 -14.42 2.71
CA ASP A 66 10.79 -15.44 2.67
C ASP A 66 9.47 -14.85 2.17
N GLU A 67 8.89 -15.48 1.15
CA GLU A 67 7.65 -15.01 0.51
C GLU A 67 6.45 -15.07 1.46
N ASN A 68 6.37 -16.08 2.34
CA ASN A 68 5.24 -16.22 3.27
C ASN A 68 5.29 -15.16 4.38
N VAL A 69 6.49 -14.89 4.90
CA VAL A 69 6.71 -13.81 5.87
C VAL A 69 6.35 -12.46 5.24
N PHE A 70 6.78 -12.23 3.99
CA PHE A 70 6.43 -11.03 3.25
C PHE A 70 4.92 -10.92 3.00
N LEU A 71 4.23 -11.98 2.60
CA LEU A 71 2.77 -11.96 2.40
C LEU A 71 2.00 -11.70 3.71
N ALA A 72 2.46 -12.25 4.84
CA ALA A 72 1.89 -11.95 6.15
C ALA A 72 2.07 -10.47 6.53
N GLN A 73 3.20 -9.86 6.15
CA GLN A 73 3.41 -8.42 6.27
C GLN A 73 2.42 -7.64 5.38
N VAL A 74 2.29 -8.02 4.11
CA VAL A 74 1.37 -7.36 3.16
C VAL A 74 -0.06 -7.37 3.67
N GLN A 75 -0.53 -8.48 4.25
CA GLN A 75 -1.86 -8.54 4.86
C GLN A 75 -2.05 -7.49 5.98
N ARG A 76 -1.05 -7.28 6.84
CA ARG A 76 -1.12 -6.24 7.88
C ARG A 76 -1.14 -4.84 7.28
N LEU A 77 -0.30 -4.61 6.25
CA LEU A 77 -0.24 -3.34 5.54
C LEU A 77 -1.54 -3.01 4.82
N PHE A 78 -2.19 -4.03 4.24
CA PHE A 78 -3.49 -3.90 3.58
C PHE A 78 -4.53 -3.26 4.49
N PHE A 79 -4.73 -3.83 5.69
CA PHE A 79 -5.68 -3.29 6.66
C PHE A 79 -5.27 -1.91 7.17
N ALA A 80 -3.98 -1.67 7.45
CA ALA A 80 -3.52 -0.37 7.92
C ALA A 80 -3.73 0.76 6.89
N VAL A 81 -3.48 0.49 5.60
CA VAL A 81 -3.67 1.45 4.50
C VAL A 81 -5.15 1.75 4.29
N LEU A 82 -6.01 0.73 4.34
CA LEU A 82 -7.46 0.91 4.17
C LEU A 82 -8.12 1.55 5.39
N GLU A 83 -7.66 1.25 6.61
CA GLU A 83 -8.10 1.93 7.84
C GLU A 83 -7.74 3.42 7.80
N ALA A 84 -6.53 3.77 7.38
CA ALA A 84 -6.13 5.18 7.20
C ALA A 84 -7.06 5.93 6.23
N TRP A 85 -7.53 5.23 5.20
CA TRP A 85 -8.47 5.76 4.20
C TRP A 85 -9.89 5.95 4.78
N THR A 86 -10.50 4.89 5.32
CA THR A 86 -11.89 4.93 5.83
C THR A 86 -12.02 5.79 7.08
N ALA A 87 -11.00 5.81 7.95
CA ALA A 87 -10.97 6.68 9.14
C ALA A 87 -10.67 8.15 8.81
N LEU A 88 -10.36 8.49 7.56
CA LEU A 88 -9.89 9.81 7.13
C LEU A 88 -8.65 10.27 7.91
N LYS A 89 -7.71 9.36 8.18
CA LYS A 89 -6.48 9.61 8.93
C LYS A 89 -5.25 9.08 8.16
N PRO A 90 -4.81 9.78 7.09
CA PRO A 90 -3.64 9.39 6.31
C PRO A 90 -2.34 9.20 7.12
N PRO A 91 -2.09 9.92 8.23
CA PRO A 91 -0.91 9.68 9.04
C PRO A 91 -0.78 8.23 9.58
N LEU A 92 -1.88 7.47 9.65
CA LEU A 92 -1.84 6.07 10.10
C LEU A 92 -1.08 5.14 9.13
N SER A 93 -1.05 5.46 7.84
CA SER A 93 -0.41 4.66 6.78
C SER A 93 0.93 5.24 6.30
N GLN A 94 1.36 6.39 6.81
CA GLN A 94 2.55 7.09 6.31
C GLN A 94 3.84 6.25 6.40
N GLY A 95 3.98 5.45 7.46
CA GLY A 95 5.18 4.64 7.68
C GLY A 95 5.32 3.43 6.73
N VAL A 96 4.30 3.14 5.92
CA VAL A 96 4.24 1.93 5.10
C VAL A 96 4.07 2.21 3.60
N MET A 97 3.92 3.49 3.23
CA MET A 97 3.68 3.95 1.87
C MET A 97 4.82 4.84 1.38
N ALA A 98 5.15 4.75 0.10
CA ALA A 98 6.03 5.73 -0.54
C ALA A 98 5.34 7.10 -0.66
N SER A 99 6.16 8.16 -0.74
CA SER A 99 5.68 9.53 -0.65
C SER A 99 4.56 9.86 -1.64
N LEU A 100 4.70 9.48 -2.92
CA LEU A 100 3.69 9.84 -3.92
C LEU A 100 2.32 9.23 -3.60
N ILE A 101 2.24 7.91 -3.38
CA ILE A 101 0.95 7.24 -3.16
C ILE A 101 0.31 7.73 -1.84
N TRP A 102 1.12 8.01 -0.82
CA TRP A 102 0.65 8.60 0.43
C TRP A 102 0.14 10.04 0.25
N GLU A 103 0.82 10.86 -0.55
CA GLU A 103 0.39 12.23 -0.87
C GLU A 103 -0.92 12.24 -1.65
N GLN A 104 -1.09 11.31 -2.60
CA GLN A 104 -2.34 11.12 -3.33
C GLN A 104 -3.48 10.69 -2.40
N GLN A 105 -3.25 9.70 -1.52
CA GLN A 105 -4.23 9.28 -0.52
C GLN A 105 -4.62 10.45 0.38
N SER A 106 -3.62 11.19 0.88
CA SER A 106 -3.81 12.36 1.73
C SER A 106 -4.60 13.47 1.05
N ALA A 107 -4.35 13.71 -0.24
CA ALA A 107 -5.10 14.69 -1.02
C ALA A 107 -6.57 14.28 -1.15
N GLN A 108 -6.84 13.01 -1.46
CA GLN A 108 -8.20 12.52 -1.57
C GLN A 108 -8.94 12.55 -0.23
N VAL A 109 -8.28 12.17 0.87
CA VAL A 109 -8.87 12.27 2.21
C VAL A 109 -9.23 13.72 2.56
N ARG A 110 -8.40 14.71 2.21
CA ARG A 110 -8.74 16.12 2.42
C ARG A 110 -10.01 16.53 1.67
N VAL A 111 -10.20 16.03 0.45
CA VAL A 111 -11.44 16.26 -0.32
C VAL A 111 -12.65 15.63 0.39
N TYR A 112 -12.52 14.38 0.86
CA TYR A 112 -13.58 13.69 1.59
C TYR A 112 -13.96 14.44 2.87
N ALA A 113 -12.97 14.77 3.70
CA ALA A 113 -13.17 15.50 4.93
C ALA A 113 -13.85 16.87 4.69
N GLY A 114 -13.41 17.62 3.66
CA GLY A 114 -13.98 18.92 3.31
C GLY A 114 -15.44 18.86 2.83
N ARG A 115 -15.87 17.72 2.28
CA ARG A 115 -17.25 17.49 1.85
C ARG A 115 -18.11 16.79 2.91
N GLY A 116 -17.52 16.39 4.04
CA GLY A 116 -18.17 15.54 5.03
C GLY A 116 -18.45 14.12 4.51
N TRP A 117 -17.75 13.69 3.46
CA TRP A 117 -17.89 12.36 2.88
C TRP A 117 -17.08 11.33 3.65
N ARG A 118 -17.52 10.07 3.59
CA ARG A 118 -16.81 8.93 4.16
C ARG A 118 -16.89 7.75 3.22
N ASN A 119 -15.80 7.02 3.05
CA ASN A 119 -15.83 5.71 2.41
C ASN A 119 -15.95 4.62 3.48
N LEU A 120 -16.77 3.62 3.22
CA LEU A 120 -16.94 2.44 4.05
C LEU A 120 -16.56 1.19 3.26
N LEU A 121 -15.93 0.25 3.96
CA LEU A 121 -15.54 -1.07 3.48
C LEU A 121 -16.16 -2.12 4.41
N ASP A 122 -17.49 -2.18 4.44
CA ASP A 122 -18.18 -3.10 5.35
C ASP A 122 -17.90 -4.56 4.97
N GLN A 123 -17.74 -5.41 5.98
CA GLN A 123 -17.39 -6.82 5.82
C GLN A 123 -16.06 -7.05 5.08
N LEU A 124 -15.13 -6.08 5.14
CA LEU A 124 -13.82 -6.19 4.52
C LEU A 124 -13.10 -7.46 4.96
N THR A 125 -12.89 -8.34 3.99
CA THR A 125 -12.22 -9.62 4.15
C THR A 125 -11.02 -9.69 3.21
N PHE A 126 -9.86 -10.03 3.76
CA PHE A 126 -8.68 -10.38 2.98
C PHE A 126 -8.77 -11.86 2.62
N THR A 127 -9.13 -12.17 1.37
CA THR A 127 -9.45 -13.54 0.94
C THR A 127 -8.18 -14.34 0.66
N SER A 128 -7.25 -13.78 -0.10
CA SER A 128 -5.97 -14.42 -0.43
C SER A 128 -4.97 -13.41 -0.99
N ALA A 129 -3.68 -13.74 -0.92
CA ALA A 129 -2.67 -13.02 -1.69
C ALA A 129 -1.57 -13.95 -2.19
N VAL A 130 -1.00 -13.61 -3.35
CA VAL A 130 0.14 -14.32 -3.94
C VAL A 130 1.17 -13.33 -4.46
N VAL A 131 2.46 -13.69 -4.39
CA VAL A 131 3.50 -12.98 -5.15
C VAL A 131 3.28 -13.31 -6.62
N ALA A 132 2.77 -12.33 -7.37
CA ALA A 132 2.42 -12.47 -8.78
C ALA A 132 3.61 -12.19 -9.70
N GLY A 133 4.53 -11.32 -9.27
CA GLY A 133 5.78 -11.04 -9.98
C GLY A 133 6.83 -10.46 -9.05
N ALA A 134 8.10 -10.62 -9.42
CA ALA A 134 9.22 -10.02 -8.71
C ALA A 134 10.32 -9.62 -9.70
N VAL A 135 11.10 -8.60 -9.35
CA VAL A 135 12.33 -8.24 -10.06
C VAL A 135 13.30 -7.58 -9.08
N SER A 136 14.59 -7.88 -9.22
CA SER A 136 15.68 -7.15 -8.56
C SER A 136 16.54 -6.47 -9.63
N ASN A 137 16.82 -5.18 -9.43
CA ASN A 137 17.71 -4.40 -10.28
C ASN A 137 18.70 -3.58 -9.44
N SER A 138 19.56 -2.81 -10.11
CA SER A 138 20.64 -2.06 -9.44
C SER A 138 20.16 -0.99 -8.44
N GLY A 139 18.87 -0.63 -8.44
CA GLY A 139 18.31 0.34 -7.51
C GLY A 139 17.35 -0.29 -6.49
N PHE A 140 16.44 -1.15 -6.94
CA PHE A 140 15.30 -1.60 -6.15
C PHE A 140 15.02 -3.08 -6.34
N ASP A 141 14.62 -3.72 -5.23
CA ASP A 141 13.81 -4.92 -5.28
C ASP A 141 12.35 -4.48 -5.43
N THR A 142 11.62 -5.12 -6.34
CA THR A 142 10.20 -4.82 -6.62
C THR A 142 9.40 -6.11 -6.62
N VAL A 143 8.31 -6.14 -5.86
CA VAL A 143 7.41 -7.30 -5.77
C VAL A 143 5.99 -6.84 -6.01
N THR A 144 5.32 -7.47 -6.97
CA THR A 144 3.89 -7.31 -7.24
C THR A 144 3.14 -8.42 -6.51
N VAL A 145 2.20 -8.03 -5.66
CA VAL A 145 1.34 -8.95 -4.91
C VAL A 145 -0.09 -8.83 -5.41
N ARG A 146 -0.65 -9.93 -5.90
CA ARG A 146 -2.06 -9.99 -6.29
C ARG A 146 -2.90 -10.32 -5.07
N ILE A 147 -3.78 -9.39 -4.69
CA ILE A 147 -4.64 -9.49 -3.51
C ILE A 147 -6.08 -9.65 -3.95
N ASN A 148 -6.74 -10.69 -3.47
CA ASN A 148 -8.19 -10.87 -3.58
C ASN A 148 -8.83 -10.48 -2.25
N ALA A 149 -9.86 -9.65 -2.31
CA ALA A 149 -10.60 -9.20 -1.15
C ALA A 149 -12.11 -9.14 -1.45
N ASN A 150 -12.91 -9.07 -0.39
CA ASN A 150 -14.35 -8.92 -0.45
C ASN A 150 -14.78 -7.79 0.48
N SER A 151 -15.64 -6.89 0.03
CA SER A 151 -16.23 -5.84 0.88
C SER A 151 -17.42 -5.18 0.20
N ALA A 152 -18.31 -4.59 0.99
CA ALA A 152 -19.20 -3.54 0.50
C ALA A 152 -18.44 -2.21 0.51
N ASP A 153 -18.10 -1.70 -0.69
CA ASP A 153 -17.33 -0.46 -0.88
C ASP A 153 -18.26 0.64 -1.39
N TYR A 154 -18.53 1.62 -0.54
CA TYR A 154 -19.45 2.72 -0.83
C TYR A 154 -19.09 4.01 -0.09
N ASP A 155 -19.48 5.14 -0.69
CA ASP A 155 -19.30 6.46 -0.11
C ASP A 155 -20.63 6.97 0.46
N LEU A 156 -20.55 7.55 1.65
CA LEU A 156 -21.62 8.28 2.31
C LEU A 156 -21.37 9.79 2.23
N ASP A 157 -22.43 10.56 2.06
CA ASP A 157 -22.39 12.01 2.31
C ASP A 157 -22.43 12.35 3.81
N ALA A 158 -22.42 13.65 4.12
CA ALA A 158 -22.50 14.15 5.49
C ALA A 158 -23.82 13.79 6.20
N GLY A 159 -24.89 13.50 5.44
CA GLY A 159 -26.18 13.06 5.96
C GLY A 159 -26.29 11.54 6.14
N GLY A 160 -25.26 10.78 5.75
CA GLY A 160 -25.27 9.31 5.79
C GLY A 160 -26.00 8.67 4.62
N SER A 161 -26.28 9.40 3.55
CA SER A 161 -26.86 8.83 2.34
C SER A 161 -25.77 8.25 1.46
N VAL A 162 -26.02 7.07 0.88
CA VAL A 162 -25.11 6.47 -0.10
C VAL A 162 -25.10 7.31 -1.36
N ILE A 163 -23.93 7.82 -1.72
CA ILE A 163 -23.73 8.67 -2.89
C ILE A 163 -22.92 8.01 -4.00
N ARG A 164 -22.21 6.91 -3.72
CA ARG A 164 -21.43 6.13 -4.68
C ARG A 164 -21.18 4.72 -4.16
N GLY A 165 -20.99 3.75 -5.05
CA GLY A 165 -20.59 2.39 -4.72
C GLY A 165 -21.76 1.45 -4.43
N ASP A 166 -21.48 0.32 -3.79
CA ASP A 166 -22.48 -0.72 -3.49
C ASP A 166 -22.40 -1.13 -2.01
N ILE A 167 -23.55 -1.13 -1.35
CA ILE A 167 -23.69 -1.61 0.03
C ILE A 167 -23.69 -3.14 0.12
N LYS A 168 -23.75 -3.82 -1.03
CA LYS A 168 -23.61 -5.28 -1.11
C LYS A 168 -22.14 -5.64 -1.29
N PRO A 169 -21.63 -6.62 -0.51
CA PRO A 169 -20.28 -7.10 -0.70
C PRO A 169 -20.07 -7.71 -2.08
N TRP A 170 -18.90 -7.45 -2.65
CA TRP A 170 -18.45 -8.02 -3.92
C TRP A 170 -16.95 -8.32 -3.86
N ASP A 171 -16.52 -9.29 -4.65
CA ASP A 171 -15.12 -9.69 -4.75
C ASP A 171 -14.37 -8.75 -5.69
N TRP A 172 -13.20 -8.30 -5.24
CA TRP A 172 -12.33 -7.44 -6.02
C TRP A 172 -10.87 -7.90 -5.93
N THR A 173 -10.12 -7.57 -6.98
CA THR A 173 -8.71 -7.93 -7.09
C THR A 173 -7.89 -6.69 -7.37
N GLU A 174 -6.77 -6.54 -6.66
CA GLU A 174 -5.80 -5.48 -6.89
C GLU A 174 -4.38 -6.07 -6.88
N ASP A 175 -3.53 -5.56 -7.75
CA ASP A 175 -2.10 -5.80 -7.73
C ASP A 175 -1.44 -4.67 -6.94
N TRP A 176 -0.87 -4.98 -5.78
CA TRP A 176 -0.15 -4.03 -4.93
C TRP A 176 1.36 -4.20 -5.14
N ILE A 177 2.05 -3.11 -5.49
CA ILE A 177 3.46 -3.12 -5.84
C ILE A 177 4.27 -2.52 -4.69
N PHE A 178 5.16 -3.35 -4.16
CA PHE A 178 6.06 -3.00 -3.06
C PHE A 178 7.48 -2.86 -3.56
N GLN A 179 8.19 -1.86 -3.04
CA GLN A 179 9.60 -1.65 -3.36
C GLN A 179 10.43 -1.35 -2.13
N ARG A 180 11.68 -1.77 -2.19
CA ARG A 180 12.75 -1.38 -1.27
C ARG A 180 14.06 -1.23 -2.03
N PRO A 181 15.06 -0.50 -1.53
CA PRO A 181 16.40 -0.50 -2.13
C PRO A 181 16.94 -1.93 -2.24
N SER A 182 17.55 -2.30 -3.36
CA SER A 182 18.14 -3.66 -3.53
C SER A 182 19.39 -3.87 -2.67
N THR A 183 19.89 -2.83 -2.01
CA THR A 183 20.94 -2.91 -0.99
C THR A 183 20.40 -3.24 0.41
N ALA A 184 19.08 -3.28 0.60
CA ALA A 184 18.46 -3.65 1.86
C ALA A 184 18.42 -5.17 2.04
N ALA A 185 18.52 -5.63 3.29
CA ALA A 185 18.37 -7.03 3.66
C ALA A 185 17.22 -7.19 4.67
N THR A 186 16.59 -8.36 4.65
CA THR A 186 15.51 -8.69 5.58
C THR A 186 16.06 -8.79 6.99
N ALA A 187 15.40 -8.14 7.95
CA ALA A 187 15.78 -8.25 9.36
C ALA A 187 15.63 -9.70 9.83
N GLN A 188 16.57 -10.18 10.64
CA GLN A 188 16.51 -11.54 11.16
C GLN A 188 15.30 -11.69 12.10
N PRO A 189 14.47 -12.74 11.96
CA PRO A 189 13.32 -12.97 12.82
C PRO A 189 13.70 -12.89 14.31
N GLY A 190 12.92 -12.15 15.10
CA GLY A 190 13.19 -11.93 16.53
C GLY A 190 14.13 -10.75 16.82
N THR A 191 14.61 -10.05 15.79
CA THR A 191 15.39 -8.81 15.95
C THR A 191 14.45 -7.63 16.14
N ILE A 192 14.10 -7.34 17.39
CA ILE A 192 13.34 -6.13 17.73
C ILE A 192 14.25 -4.92 17.55
N THR A 193 13.92 -4.07 16.58
CA THR A 193 14.60 -2.80 16.35
C THR A 193 13.82 -1.67 17.01
N SER A 194 14.45 -0.94 17.91
CA SER A 194 13.89 0.32 18.42
C SER A 194 14.18 1.44 17.43
N GLN A 195 13.14 2.12 16.94
CA GLN A 195 13.26 3.24 16.02
C GLN A 195 12.20 4.32 16.28
N ALA A 196 12.47 5.54 15.81
CA ALA A 196 11.49 6.61 15.88
C ALA A 196 10.33 6.37 14.91
N CYS A 197 9.09 6.49 15.39
CA CYS A 197 7.90 6.45 14.56
C CYS A 197 7.94 7.60 13.55
N PRO A 198 7.77 7.33 12.24
CA PRO A 198 7.81 8.37 11.21
C PRO A 198 6.65 9.37 11.32
N ASN A 199 5.56 9.00 12.00
CA ASN A 199 4.40 9.87 12.20
C ASN A 199 4.58 10.80 13.42
N CYS A 200 4.88 10.26 14.60
CA CYS A 200 4.87 11.04 15.85
C CYS A 200 6.25 11.20 16.54
N GLY A 201 7.29 10.53 16.06
CA GLY A 201 8.64 10.57 16.64
C GLY A 201 8.86 9.70 17.89
N ALA A 202 7.82 9.04 18.43
CA ALA A 202 7.96 8.16 19.58
C ALA A 202 8.88 6.96 19.29
N SER A 203 9.62 6.48 20.29
CA SER A 203 10.43 5.26 20.15
C SER A 203 9.50 4.04 20.15
N VAL A 204 9.52 3.27 19.05
CA VAL A 204 8.70 2.08 18.86
C VAL A 204 9.60 0.87 18.64
N ASN A 205 9.30 -0.21 19.33
CA ASN A 205 9.90 -1.51 19.12
C ASN A 205 9.20 -2.18 17.92
N VAL A 206 9.95 -2.39 16.85
CA VAL A 206 9.44 -2.96 15.60
C VAL A 206 10.20 -4.23 15.26
N ASP A 207 9.48 -5.32 15.03
CA ASP A 207 10.05 -6.58 14.51
C ASP A 207 10.10 -6.52 12.98
N ILE A 208 8.97 -6.75 12.30
CA ILE A 208 8.82 -6.56 10.84
C ILE A 208 7.89 -5.37 10.56
N THR A 209 6.69 -5.39 11.15
CA THR A 209 5.74 -4.28 11.16
C THR A 209 5.01 -4.23 12.49
N SER A 210 4.86 -3.05 13.06
CA SER A 210 4.15 -2.81 14.32
C SER A 210 3.21 -1.62 14.20
N ILE A 211 2.18 -1.60 15.04
CA ILE A 211 1.37 -0.40 15.26
C ILE A 211 2.02 0.42 16.38
N CYS A 212 2.23 1.72 16.14
CA CYS A 212 2.78 2.62 17.14
C CYS A 212 1.78 2.78 18.30
N PRO A 213 2.12 2.43 19.55
CA PRO A 213 1.19 2.50 20.68
C PRO A 213 0.84 3.93 21.11
N PHE A 214 1.47 4.94 20.51
CA PHE A 214 1.27 6.36 20.85
C PHE A 214 0.39 7.12 19.85
N CYS A 215 0.35 6.69 18.59
CA CYS A 215 -0.38 7.41 17.52
C CYS A 215 -1.09 6.49 16.53
N ASP A 216 -1.08 5.18 16.79
CA ASP A 216 -1.70 4.12 16.01
C ASP A 216 -1.20 3.98 14.56
N ALA A 217 -0.17 4.72 14.17
CA ALA A 217 0.42 4.59 12.84
C ALA A 217 1.14 3.26 12.67
N ALA A 218 0.98 2.65 11.50
CA ALA A 218 1.75 1.49 11.10
C ALA A 218 3.21 1.90 10.82
N VAL A 219 4.14 1.12 11.36
CA VAL A 219 5.58 1.35 11.29
C VAL A 219 6.25 0.07 10.80
N ILE A 220 7.04 0.17 9.72
CA ILE A 220 7.88 -0.93 9.22
C ILE A 220 9.26 -0.85 9.84
N SER A 221 9.85 -1.98 10.23
CA SER A 221 11.19 -2.02 10.82
C SER A 221 12.27 -1.63 9.82
N GLY A 222 13.27 -0.92 10.34
CA GLY A 222 14.43 -0.52 9.57
C GLY A 222 14.15 0.66 8.64
N LYS A 223 15.24 1.33 8.25
CA LYS A 223 15.17 2.53 7.41
C LYS A 223 14.68 2.23 5.97
N PHE A 224 14.55 0.96 5.59
CA PHE A 224 14.36 0.49 4.20
C PHE A 224 13.52 -0.79 4.10
N GLY A 225 12.42 -0.89 4.85
CA GLY A 225 11.44 -1.96 4.66
C GLY A 225 10.66 -1.82 3.34
N TRP A 226 9.87 -2.85 3.01
CA TRP A 226 9.03 -2.85 1.81
C TRP A 226 7.93 -1.78 1.89
N LEU A 227 8.03 -0.74 1.07
CA LEU A 227 7.02 0.32 0.99
C LEU A 227 6.03 0.02 -0.12
N LEU A 228 4.75 0.26 0.13
CA LEU A 228 3.73 0.29 -0.91
C LEU A 228 4.00 1.49 -1.83
N THR A 229 4.17 1.25 -3.12
CA THR A 229 4.53 2.30 -4.10
C THR A 229 3.43 2.56 -5.11
N ARG A 230 2.73 1.51 -5.54
CA ARG A 230 1.70 1.55 -6.57
C ARG A 230 0.63 0.50 -6.31
N ILE A 231 -0.60 0.80 -6.74
CA ILE A 231 -1.73 -0.13 -6.79
C ILE A 231 -2.30 -0.09 -8.20
N ASP A 232 -2.48 -1.27 -8.79
CA ASP A 232 -3.16 -1.48 -10.05
C ASP A 232 -4.46 -2.26 -9.82
N ARG A 233 -5.55 -1.83 -10.47
CA ARG A 233 -6.82 -2.58 -10.49
C ARG A 233 -6.80 -3.52 -11.69
N ILE A 234 -7.23 -4.76 -11.49
CA ILE A 234 -7.25 -5.79 -12.55
C ILE A 234 -8.63 -6.38 -12.75
#